data_AF-A0A3D5PA76-F1
#
_entry.id   AF-A0A3D5PA76-F1
#
_cell.length_a   1.000
_cell.length_b   1.000
_cell.length_c   1.000
_cell.angle_alpha   90.00
_cell.angle_beta   90.00
_cell.angle_gamma   90.00
#
_symmetry.space_group_name_H-M   'P 1'
#
loop_
_entity.id
_entity.type
_entity.pdbx_description
1 polymer ?
#
loop_
_entity_poly.entity_id
_entity_poly.type
_entity_poly.pdbx_seq_one_letter_code
_entity_poly.pdbx_strand_id
1 'polypeptide(L)'
;MNYLSTRDCRASVSAAQAIAQGISSDGGLFVPQLFPSISSQGLKNMEGMDYRGRAAEILGLYLSDFDACEIADCVTKAYAAEKFSGGTPAPVVTFKDGVSFLELWHGPTCAFKDMALQILPHLLTLSLKKINSGKKALVLVATSGDTGKAALEGFKNVNMTKIIAFYPMNGVSAMQERQMRTQEGDNISVIAVRGNFDDAQAGVKKAFGDADICRKAEKCGFMLSSANSINWGRLLPQIVYYFSAWCDLASAGVIKQGEKINFCVPTGNFGDILAAYYAGRMGLPINRLICASNA
;
A
#
# COMPACT_ATOMS: atom_id res chain seq x y z
N MET A 1 -16.54 9.91 -2.46
CA MET A 1 -16.65 8.78 -1.53
C MET A 1 -15.88 9.09 -0.27
N ASN A 2 -16.48 8.82 0.89
CA ASN A 2 -15.85 9.02 2.18
C ASN A 2 -15.40 7.69 2.80
N TYR A 3 -14.59 7.80 3.85
CA TYR A 3 -14.01 6.70 4.62
C TYR A 3 -14.50 6.78 6.06
N LEU A 4 -14.75 5.62 6.66
CA LEU A 4 -15.21 5.48 8.03
C LEU A 4 -14.14 4.78 8.86
N SER A 5 -14.15 5.01 10.18
CA SER A 5 -13.38 4.18 11.10
C SER A 5 -14.11 2.85 11.32
N THR A 6 -13.37 1.76 11.39
CA THR A 6 -13.90 0.44 11.82
C THR A 6 -14.38 0.43 13.27
N ARG A 7 -14.09 1.46 14.08
CA ARG A 7 -14.49 1.57 15.50
C ARG A 7 -15.49 2.69 15.77
N ASP A 8 -15.59 3.68 14.88
CA ASP A 8 -16.60 4.73 14.93
C ASP A 8 -17.09 5.07 13.51
N CYS A 9 -18.34 4.72 13.22
CA CYS A 9 -18.97 4.98 11.93
C CYS A 9 -19.71 6.33 11.86
N ARG A 10 -19.68 7.15 12.92
CA ARG A 10 -20.40 8.44 12.98
C ARG A 10 -19.66 9.57 12.27
N ALA A 11 -18.33 9.51 12.24
CA ALA A 11 -17.50 10.47 11.52
C ALA A 11 -16.97 9.85 10.22
N SER A 12 -16.98 10.64 9.15
CA SER A 12 -16.42 10.24 7.87
C SER A 12 -15.35 11.25 7.42
N VAL A 13 -14.34 10.75 6.72
CA VAL A 13 -13.19 11.54 6.24
C VAL A 13 -13.01 11.35 4.74
N SER A 14 -12.36 12.30 4.07
CA SER A 14 -12.02 12.14 2.65
C SER A 14 -10.92 11.08 2.44
N ALA A 15 -10.68 10.65 1.19
CA ALA A 15 -9.59 9.71 0.91
C ALA A 15 -8.22 10.32 1.24
N ALA A 16 -8.02 11.59 0.88
CA ALA A 16 -6.80 12.32 1.22
C ALA A 16 -6.58 12.36 2.75
N GLN A 17 -7.63 12.64 3.53
CA GLN A 17 -7.52 12.64 4.99
C GLN A 17 -7.21 11.25 5.55
N ALA A 18 -7.85 10.19 5.05
CA ALA A 18 -7.57 8.81 5.45
C ALA A 18 -6.11 8.40 5.18
N ILE A 19 -5.56 8.77 4.01
CA ILE A 19 -4.16 8.49 3.65
C ILE A 19 -3.20 9.32 4.52
N ALA A 20 -3.49 10.60 4.73
CA ALA A 20 -2.65 11.49 5.52
C ALA A 20 -2.56 11.06 6.99
N GLN A 21 -3.71 10.77 7.61
CA GLN A 21 -3.79 10.32 9.00
C GLN A 21 -3.24 8.90 9.19
N GLY A 22 -3.49 8.01 8.23
CA GLY A 22 -3.05 6.61 8.25
C GLY A 22 -3.84 5.73 9.22
N ILE A 23 -4.14 6.22 10.42
CA ILE A 23 -4.97 5.56 11.44
C ILE A 23 -5.99 6.57 11.99
N SER A 24 -7.19 6.09 12.35
CA SER A 24 -8.21 6.92 12.98
C SER A 24 -7.83 7.24 14.44
N SER A 25 -8.33 8.35 14.96
CA SER A 25 -8.04 8.83 16.33
C SER A 25 -8.55 7.90 17.43
N ASP A 26 -9.56 7.08 17.13
CA ASP A 26 -10.10 6.00 17.99
C ASP A 26 -9.27 4.69 17.91
N GLY A 27 -8.17 4.71 17.17
CA GLY A 27 -7.32 3.55 16.90
C GLY A 27 -7.93 2.53 15.93
N GLY A 28 -9.05 2.87 15.28
CA GLY A 28 -9.66 2.11 14.21
C GLY A 28 -8.95 2.30 12.87
N LEU A 29 -9.31 1.47 11.89
CA LEU A 29 -8.78 1.53 10.53
C LEU A 29 -9.74 2.30 9.63
N PHE A 30 -9.22 3.07 8.67
CA PHE A 30 -10.06 3.69 7.66
C PHE A 30 -10.44 2.68 6.58
N VAL A 31 -11.74 2.57 6.32
CA VAL A 31 -12.32 1.72 5.27
C VAL A 31 -13.29 2.55 4.41
N PRO A 32 -13.42 2.26 3.10
CA PRO A 32 -14.35 3.00 2.26
C PRO A 32 -15.79 2.71 2.69
N GLN A 33 -16.64 3.73 2.64
CA GLN A 33 -18.05 3.57 3.00
C GLN A 33 -18.79 2.59 2.08
N LEU A 34 -18.34 2.46 0.83
CA LEU A 34 -18.92 1.63 -0.20
C LEU A 34 -17.81 1.01 -1.04
N PHE A 35 -18.08 -0.13 -1.67
CA PHE A 35 -17.21 -0.67 -2.70
C PHE A 35 -17.68 -0.13 -4.07
N PRO A 36 -16.82 0.55 -4.84
CA PRO A 36 -17.15 0.89 -6.22
C PRO A 36 -17.33 -0.39 -7.03
N SER A 37 -18.16 -0.35 -8.07
CA SER A 37 -18.44 -1.51 -8.92
C SER A 37 -17.84 -1.32 -10.31
N ILE A 38 -17.19 -2.35 -10.82
CA ILE A 38 -16.68 -2.45 -12.19
C ILE A 38 -17.57 -3.45 -12.93
N SER A 39 -18.20 -3.00 -14.01
CA SER A 39 -19.03 -3.86 -14.85
C SER A 39 -18.18 -4.85 -15.63
N SER A 40 -18.78 -5.93 -16.15
CA SER A 40 -18.08 -6.86 -17.04
C SER A 40 -17.48 -6.17 -18.27
N GLN A 41 -18.13 -5.11 -18.77
CA GLN A 41 -17.59 -4.30 -19.87
C GLN A 41 -16.39 -3.45 -19.41
N GLY A 42 -16.43 -2.89 -18.20
CA GLY A 42 -15.29 -2.18 -17.61
C GLY A 42 -14.09 -3.11 -17.45
N LEU A 43 -14.31 -4.31 -16.92
CA LEU A 43 -13.25 -5.33 -16.79
C LEU A 43 -12.66 -5.71 -18.16
N LYS A 44 -13.51 -5.87 -19.18
CA LYS A 44 -13.08 -6.12 -20.56
C LYS A 44 -12.24 -4.99 -21.14
N ASN A 45 -12.57 -3.74 -20.81
CA ASN A 45 -11.79 -2.59 -21.27
C ASN A 45 -10.38 -2.58 -20.63
N MET A 46 -10.24 -3.05 -19.39
CA MET A 46 -8.95 -3.12 -18.68
C MET A 46 -7.98 -4.15 -19.28
N GLU A 47 -8.44 -5.16 -20.01
CA GLU A 47 -7.56 -6.14 -20.68
C GLU A 47 -6.56 -5.49 -21.64
N GLY A 48 -7.00 -4.47 -22.38
CA GLY A 48 -6.16 -3.73 -23.32
C GLY A 48 -5.25 -2.69 -22.67
N MET A 49 -5.33 -2.50 -21.36
CA MET A 49 -4.54 -1.51 -20.63
C MET A 49 -3.26 -2.13 -20.05
N ASP A 50 -2.20 -1.33 -19.96
CA ASP A 50 -1.01 -1.69 -19.17
C ASP A 50 -1.31 -1.57 -17.66
N TYR A 51 -0.36 -2.03 -16.82
CA TYR A 51 -0.51 -1.98 -15.37
C TYR A 51 -0.81 -0.56 -14.86
N ARG A 52 -0.23 0.47 -15.50
CA ARG A 52 -0.41 1.87 -15.09
C ARG A 52 -1.82 2.36 -15.45
N GLY A 53 -2.34 2.03 -16.63
CA GLY A 53 -3.73 2.34 -17.01
C GLY A 53 -4.72 1.71 -16.03
N ARG A 54 -4.55 0.42 -15.74
CA ARG A 54 -5.38 -0.31 -14.76
C ARG A 54 -5.27 0.30 -13.36
N ALA A 55 -4.06 0.66 -12.93
CA ALA A 55 -3.84 1.34 -11.66
C ALA A 55 -4.60 2.67 -11.60
N ALA A 56 -4.47 3.52 -12.62
CA ALA A 56 -5.12 4.83 -12.63
C ALA A 56 -6.65 4.70 -12.55
N GLU A 57 -7.25 3.75 -13.28
CA GLU A 57 -8.70 3.52 -13.26
C GLU A 57 -9.17 3.02 -11.89
N ILE A 58 -8.52 1.99 -11.32
CA ILE A 58 -8.90 1.41 -10.03
C ILE A 58 -8.69 2.41 -8.89
N LEU A 59 -7.56 3.13 -8.87
CA LEU A 59 -7.30 4.15 -7.85
C LEU A 59 -8.33 5.29 -7.93
N GLY A 60 -8.69 5.74 -9.14
CA GLY A 60 -9.67 6.82 -9.35
C GLY A 60 -11.06 6.52 -8.80
N LEU A 61 -11.47 5.25 -8.78
CA LEU A 61 -12.75 4.85 -8.16
C LEU A 61 -12.78 5.07 -6.64
N TYR A 62 -11.62 4.99 -5.97
CA TYR A 62 -11.51 5.15 -4.52
C TYR A 62 -11.05 6.54 -4.07
N LEU A 63 -10.30 7.24 -4.91
CA LEU A 63 -9.69 8.54 -4.64
C LEU A 63 -10.52 9.69 -5.23
N SER A 64 -11.80 9.77 -4.87
CA SER A 64 -12.75 10.72 -5.48
C SER A 64 -12.43 12.21 -5.25
N ASP A 65 -11.57 12.53 -4.29
CA ASP A 65 -11.06 13.88 -4.01
C ASP A 65 -9.72 14.18 -4.72
N PHE A 66 -9.25 13.26 -5.57
CA PHE A 66 -8.10 13.41 -6.45
C PHE A 66 -8.57 13.53 -7.90
N ASP A 67 -7.93 14.39 -8.67
CA ASP A 67 -8.20 14.48 -10.10
C ASP A 67 -7.44 13.38 -10.87
N ALA A 68 -7.88 13.14 -12.11
CA ALA A 68 -7.32 12.07 -12.94
C ALA A 68 -5.83 12.31 -13.28
N CYS A 69 -5.41 13.56 -13.42
CA CYS A 69 -4.03 13.92 -13.73
C CYS A 69 -3.11 13.65 -12.53
N GLU A 70 -3.56 13.99 -11.32
CA GLU A 70 -2.89 13.71 -10.05
C GLU A 70 -2.66 12.20 -9.86
N ILE A 71 -3.68 11.39 -10.12
CA ILE A 71 -3.60 9.93 -10.01
C ILE A 71 -2.64 9.38 -11.07
N ALA A 72 -2.77 9.80 -12.32
CA ALA A 72 -1.91 9.35 -13.41
C ALA A 72 -0.42 9.70 -13.16
N ASP A 73 -0.15 10.88 -12.61
CA ASP A 73 1.20 11.30 -12.22
C ASP A 73 1.76 10.42 -11.09
N CYS A 74 0.97 10.13 -10.06
CA CYS A 74 1.37 9.22 -8.97
C CYS A 74 1.71 7.82 -9.50
N VAL A 75 0.83 7.27 -10.34
CA VAL A 75 1.00 5.94 -10.94
C VAL A 75 2.25 5.88 -11.82
N THR A 76 2.45 6.90 -12.67
CA THR A 76 3.60 6.97 -13.59
C THR A 76 4.91 7.01 -12.81
N LYS A 77 4.99 7.81 -11.74
CA LYS A 77 6.19 7.92 -10.91
C LYS A 77 6.43 6.68 -10.05
N ALA A 78 5.37 6.04 -9.57
CA ALA A 78 5.46 4.86 -8.72
C ALA A 78 5.93 3.64 -9.51
N TYR A 79 5.31 3.40 -10.67
CA TYR A 79 5.49 2.18 -11.47
C TYR A 79 6.25 2.44 -12.78
N ALA A 80 7.23 3.35 -12.72
CA ALA A 80 8.13 3.60 -13.84
C ALA A 80 8.95 2.34 -14.16
N ALA A 81 9.21 2.10 -15.45
CA ALA A 81 9.83 0.86 -15.91
C ALA A 81 11.23 0.63 -15.33
N GLU A 82 11.97 1.71 -15.05
CA GLU A 82 13.29 1.66 -14.42
C GLU A 82 13.27 1.21 -12.95
N LYS A 83 12.11 1.29 -12.28
CA LYS A 83 11.94 0.83 -10.89
C LYS A 83 11.55 -0.64 -10.79
N PHE A 84 11.03 -1.21 -11.88
CA PHE A 84 10.51 -2.57 -11.93
C PHE A 84 11.22 -3.36 -13.02
N SER A 85 12.03 -4.34 -12.59
CA SER A 85 12.78 -5.20 -13.51
C SER A 85 11.87 -5.84 -14.55
N GLY A 86 12.30 -5.85 -15.81
CA GLY A 86 11.47 -6.36 -16.92
C GLY A 86 10.38 -5.42 -17.42
N GLY A 87 10.22 -4.23 -16.83
CA GLY A 87 9.31 -3.17 -17.31
C GLY A 87 7.83 -3.42 -17.02
N THR A 88 7.47 -4.54 -16.39
CA THR A 88 6.11 -4.83 -15.94
C THR A 88 6.10 -4.96 -14.42
N PRO A 89 5.32 -4.14 -13.68
CA PRO A 89 5.35 -4.15 -12.22
C PRO A 89 4.92 -5.46 -11.55
N ALA A 90 3.95 -6.17 -12.15
CA ALA A 90 3.35 -7.37 -11.58
C ALA A 90 2.97 -8.40 -12.67
N PRO A 91 3.95 -8.98 -13.38
CA PRO A 91 3.68 -9.96 -14.43
C PRO A 91 3.09 -11.25 -13.83
N VAL A 92 2.29 -11.95 -14.64
CA VAL A 92 1.80 -13.29 -14.31
C VAL A 92 2.50 -14.31 -15.18
N VAL A 93 3.05 -15.35 -14.56
CA VAL A 93 3.70 -16.47 -15.25
C VAL A 93 2.89 -17.74 -15.01
N THR A 94 2.38 -18.31 -16.10
CA THR A 94 1.63 -19.57 -16.08
C THR A 94 2.57 -20.75 -16.26
N PHE A 95 2.53 -21.68 -15.31
CA PHE A 95 3.25 -22.95 -15.37
C PHE A 95 2.38 -24.04 -15.99
N LYS A 96 2.99 -25.21 -16.23
CA LYS A 96 2.24 -26.41 -16.61
C LYS A 96 1.17 -26.71 -15.54
N ASP A 97 0.05 -27.28 -15.97
CA ASP A 97 -1.09 -27.69 -15.12
C ASP A 97 -2.01 -26.54 -14.63
N GLY A 98 -1.95 -25.36 -15.26
CA GLY A 98 -2.92 -24.28 -15.01
C GLY A 98 -2.68 -23.47 -13.74
N VAL A 99 -1.54 -23.68 -13.08
CA VAL A 99 -1.09 -22.85 -11.95
C VAL A 99 -0.36 -21.62 -12.48
N SER A 100 -0.75 -20.44 -12.02
CA SER A 100 -0.10 -19.18 -12.38
C SER A 100 0.46 -18.47 -11.15
N PHE A 101 1.64 -17.88 -11.30
CA PHE A 101 2.30 -17.08 -10.26
C PHE A 101 2.23 -15.62 -10.64
N LEU A 102 1.68 -14.80 -9.73
CA LEU A 102 1.72 -13.36 -9.82
C LEU A 102 3.03 -12.88 -9.17
N GLU A 103 3.95 -12.39 -9.99
CA GLU A 103 5.28 -12.02 -9.55
C GLU A 103 5.31 -10.59 -9.03
N LEU A 104 5.33 -10.41 -7.70
CA LEU A 104 5.29 -9.09 -7.06
C LEU A 104 6.66 -8.63 -6.52
N TRP A 105 7.76 -9.23 -6.98
CA TRP A 105 9.11 -8.98 -6.47
C TRP A 105 10.02 -8.26 -7.47
N HIS A 106 9.49 -7.68 -8.54
CA HIS A 106 10.31 -6.98 -9.54
C HIS A 106 10.68 -5.55 -9.15
N GLY A 107 10.11 -5.05 -8.04
CA GLY A 107 10.40 -3.72 -7.49
C GLY A 107 11.79 -3.60 -6.84
N PRO A 108 12.14 -2.40 -6.37
CA PRO A 108 13.48 -2.06 -5.92
C PRO A 108 13.96 -2.80 -4.66
N THR A 109 13.07 -3.47 -3.92
CA THR A 109 13.41 -4.21 -2.71
C THR A 109 13.11 -5.70 -2.81
N CYS A 110 12.77 -6.17 -4.01
CA CYS A 110 12.46 -7.56 -4.31
C CYS A 110 11.32 -8.14 -3.45
N ALA A 111 10.33 -7.31 -3.10
CA ALA A 111 9.21 -7.72 -2.26
C ALA A 111 7.90 -7.06 -2.69
N PHE A 112 6.77 -7.76 -2.53
CA PHE A 112 5.42 -7.26 -2.89
C PHE A 112 5.04 -5.93 -2.24
N LYS A 113 5.71 -5.57 -1.15
CA LYS A 113 5.48 -4.31 -0.44
C LYS A 113 5.85 -3.10 -1.31
N ASP A 114 6.72 -3.27 -2.31
CA ASP A 114 7.06 -2.24 -3.29
C ASP A 114 5.82 -1.75 -4.06
N MET A 115 4.87 -2.64 -4.36
CA MET A 115 3.64 -2.29 -5.08
C MET A 115 2.86 -1.18 -4.35
N ALA A 116 2.86 -1.21 -3.02
CA ALA A 116 2.18 -0.20 -2.21
C ALA A 116 3.11 0.98 -1.83
N LEU A 117 4.37 0.68 -1.51
CA LEU A 117 5.28 1.66 -0.90
C LEU A 117 5.97 2.55 -1.93
N GLN A 118 5.98 2.19 -3.21
CA GLN A 118 6.44 3.10 -4.27
C GLN A 118 5.41 4.20 -4.60
N ILE A 119 4.10 3.96 -4.40
CA ILE A 119 3.06 4.95 -4.69
C ILE A 119 2.60 5.74 -3.47
N LEU A 120 2.65 5.15 -2.26
CA LEU A 120 2.21 5.81 -1.03
C LEU A 120 2.84 7.20 -0.80
N PRO A 121 4.15 7.43 -1.02
CA PRO A 121 4.75 8.75 -0.79
C PRO A 121 4.15 9.84 -1.70
N HIS A 122 3.81 9.49 -2.94
CA HIS A 122 3.17 10.40 -3.90
C HIS A 122 1.73 10.72 -3.46
N LEU A 123 0.95 9.69 -3.11
CA LEU A 123 -0.40 9.86 -2.59
C LEU A 123 -0.42 10.66 -1.28
N LEU A 124 0.52 10.40 -0.37
CA LEU A 124 0.64 11.11 0.91
C LEU A 124 0.96 12.58 0.70
N THR A 125 1.90 12.90 -0.19
CA THR A 125 2.28 14.29 -0.47
C THR A 125 1.12 15.08 -1.06
N LEU A 126 0.35 14.50 -1.98
CA LEU A 126 -0.87 15.12 -2.49
C LEU A 126 -1.94 15.25 -1.41
N SER A 127 -2.10 14.21 -0.58
CA SER A 127 -3.05 14.22 0.52
C SER A 127 -2.79 15.38 1.50
N LEU A 128 -1.53 15.59 1.89
CA LEU A 128 -1.12 16.69 2.78
C LEU A 128 -1.45 18.06 2.21
N LYS A 129 -1.31 18.25 0.88
CA LYS A 129 -1.68 19.47 0.18
C LYS A 129 -3.20 19.67 0.18
N LYS A 130 -3.96 18.63 -0.13
CA LYS A 130 -5.44 18.69 -0.20
C LYS A 130 -6.10 18.99 1.14
N ILE A 131 -5.60 18.39 2.22
CA ILE A 131 -6.10 18.70 3.57
C ILE A 131 -5.58 20.04 4.12
N ASN A 132 -4.79 20.78 3.33
CA ASN A 132 -4.18 22.06 3.66
C ASN A 132 -3.58 22.10 5.08
N SER A 133 -2.86 21.04 5.45
CA SER A 133 -2.37 20.89 6.82
C SER A 133 -1.36 21.96 7.22
N GLY A 134 -0.69 22.58 6.25
CA GLY A 134 0.49 23.44 6.46
C GLY A 134 1.69 22.70 7.08
N LYS A 135 1.60 21.37 7.22
CA LYS A 135 2.55 20.52 7.95
C LYS A 135 3.19 19.50 7.01
N LYS A 136 4.36 19.00 7.39
CA LYS A 136 5.03 17.85 6.76
C LYS A 136 4.57 16.55 7.41
N ALA A 137 4.62 15.42 6.72
CA ALA A 137 4.38 14.12 7.36
C ALA A 137 5.64 13.63 8.09
N LEU A 138 5.47 13.18 9.34
CA LEU A 138 6.43 12.35 10.05
C LEU A 138 5.92 10.91 10.02
N VAL A 139 6.47 10.12 9.11
CA VAL A 139 6.08 8.74 8.84
C VAL A 139 6.78 7.81 9.82
N LEU A 140 6.01 7.13 10.67
CA LEU A 140 6.52 6.13 11.61
C LEU A 140 6.25 4.72 11.06
N VAL A 141 7.29 3.89 11.00
CA VAL A 141 7.21 2.52 10.51
C VAL A 141 7.83 1.56 11.49
N ALA A 142 7.06 0.57 11.97
CA ALA A 142 7.62 -0.60 12.64
C ALA A 142 7.84 -1.73 11.63
N THR A 143 8.99 -2.39 11.67
CA THR A 143 9.33 -3.45 10.71
C THR A 143 10.12 -4.61 11.32
N SER A 144 9.91 -5.80 10.74
CA SER A 144 10.73 -7.01 10.92
C SER A 144 11.69 -7.25 9.74
N GLY A 145 11.88 -6.28 8.85
CA GLY A 145 12.77 -6.38 7.70
C GLY A 145 12.22 -5.66 6.46
N ASP A 146 11.55 -6.40 5.56
CA ASP A 146 11.21 -5.90 4.21
C ASP A 146 10.36 -4.63 4.20
N THR A 147 9.39 -4.51 5.11
CA THR A 147 8.53 -3.31 5.17
C THR A 147 9.37 -2.06 5.41
N GLY A 148 10.39 -2.16 6.26
CA GLY A 148 11.31 -1.08 6.55
C GLY A 148 12.06 -0.68 5.30
N LYS A 149 12.73 -1.64 4.66
CA LYS A 149 13.50 -1.36 3.44
C LYS A 149 12.64 -0.78 2.31
N ALA A 150 11.48 -1.36 2.03
CA ALA A 150 10.55 -0.86 1.00
C ALA A 150 10.03 0.54 1.32
N ALA A 151 9.71 0.83 2.59
CA ALA A 151 9.23 2.15 2.98
C ALA A 151 10.36 3.19 2.92
N LEU A 152 11.54 2.84 3.41
CA LEU A 152 12.73 3.68 3.33
C LEU A 152 13.08 4.04 1.88
N GLU A 153 13.02 3.06 0.98
CA GLU A 153 13.27 3.29 -0.45
C GLU A 153 12.19 4.17 -1.09
N GLY A 154 10.91 3.86 -0.85
CA GLY A 154 9.80 4.66 -1.40
C GLY A 154 9.83 6.12 -0.93
N PHE A 155 10.14 6.36 0.34
CA PHE A 155 10.18 7.69 0.92
C PHE A 155 11.52 8.44 0.73
N LYS A 156 12.51 7.84 0.07
CA LYS A 156 13.83 8.46 -0.14
C LYS A 156 13.70 9.81 -0.83
N ASN A 157 14.12 10.86 -0.13
CA ASN A 157 14.13 12.24 -0.61
C ASN A 157 12.76 12.76 -1.09
N VAL A 158 11.67 12.16 -0.63
CA VAL A 158 10.32 12.63 -0.95
C VAL A 158 10.05 13.91 -0.16
N ASN A 159 9.85 15.02 -0.89
CA ASN A 159 9.54 16.31 -0.29
C ASN A 159 8.30 16.24 0.61
N MET A 160 8.22 17.10 1.62
CA MET A 160 7.14 17.13 2.62
C MET A 160 7.03 15.90 3.53
N THR A 161 7.99 14.98 3.49
CA THR A 161 8.00 13.79 4.35
C THR A 161 9.32 13.65 5.11
N LYS A 162 9.24 13.10 6.33
CA LYS A 162 10.34 12.47 7.04
C LYS A 162 9.90 11.08 7.45
N ILE A 163 10.78 10.08 7.37
CA ILE A 163 10.46 8.71 7.75
C ILE A 163 11.40 8.20 8.84
N ILE A 164 10.82 7.54 9.83
CA ILE A 164 11.54 6.86 10.90
C ILE A 164 11.15 5.39 10.90
N ALA A 165 12.11 4.51 10.61
CA ALA A 165 11.95 3.07 10.66
C ALA A 165 12.46 2.52 12.01
N PHE A 166 11.58 1.85 12.74
CA PHE A 166 11.87 1.14 13.99
C PHE A 166 11.95 -0.35 13.73
N TYR A 167 13.06 -0.97 14.09
CA TYR A 167 13.27 -2.42 13.93
C TYR A 167 13.83 -3.04 15.22
N PRO A 168 13.47 -4.28 15.56
CA PRO A 168 14.05 -4.97 16.72
C PRO A 168 15.54 -5.26 16.47
N MET A 169 16.40 -4.83 17.39
CA MET A 169 17.86 -4.89 17.25
C MET A 169 18.39 -6.30 16.85
N ASN A 170 17.75 -7.36 17.33
CA ASN A 170 18.12 -8.75 17.05
C ASN A 170 17.00 -9.53 16.31
N GLY A 171 15.99 -8.85 15.78
CA GLY A 171 14.81 -9.47 15.17
C GLY A 171 14.71 -9.33 13.66
N VAL A 172 15.80 -8.94 13.00
CA VAL A 172 15.92 -8.83 11.54
C VAL A 172 17.18 -9.55 11.08
N SER A 173 17.21 -10.03 9.83
CA SER A 173 18.44 -10.63 9.29
C SER A 173 19.57 -9.60 9.14
N ALA A 174 20.82 -10.04 9.21
CA ALA A 174 21.98 -9.16 9.03
C ALA A 174 21.95 -8.40 7.68
N MET A 175 21.40 -9.04 6.63
CA MET A 175 21.22 -8.40 5.33
C MET A 175 20.20 -7.26 5.40
N GLN A 176 19.02 -7.50 5.98
CA GLN A 176 17.97 -6.48 6.13
C GLN A 176 18.43 -5.35 7.05
N GLU A 177 19.12 -5.66 8.16
CA GLU A 177 19.70 -4.63 9.04
C GLU A 177 20.64 -3.72 8.26
N ARG A 178 21.59 -4.32 7.52
CA ARG A 178 22.56 -3.57 6.71
C ARG A 178 21.86 -2.70 5.68
N GLN A 179 20.90 -3.25 4.93
CA GLN A 179 20.11 -2.52 3.95
C GLN A 179 19.38 -1.31 4.54
N MET A 180 18.84 -1.41 5.77
CA MET A 180 18.20 -0.28 6.45
C MET A 180 19.21 0.73 6.96
N ARG A 181 20.28 0.27 7.63
CA ARG A 181 21.29 1.16 8.25
C ARG A 181 22.12 1.93 7.23
N THR A 182 22.32 1.37 6.03
CA THR A 182 23.05 2.04 4.94
C THR A 182 22.11 2.75 3.97
N GLN A 183 20.82 2.90 4.29
CA GLN A 183 19.91 3.64 3.44
C GLN A 183 20.32 5.13 3.40
N GLU A 184 20.51 5.64 2.18
CA GLU A 184 20.71 7.06 1.94
C GLU A 184 19.37 7.80 1.83
N GLY A 185 19.35 9.06 2.27
CA GLY A 185 18.25 9.99 2.11
C GLY A 185 18.22 11.02 3.24
N ASP A 186 18.11 12.30 2.90
CA ASP A 186 18.20 13.40 3.89
C ASP A 186 17.00 13.45 4.83
N ASN A 187 15.93 12.73 4.49
CA ASN A 187 14.68 12.67 5.22
C ASN A 187 14.45 11.34 5.95
N ILE A 188 15.48 10.48 6.03
CA ILE A 188 15.39 9.12 6.58
C ILE A 188 16.06 9.03 7.96
N SER A 189 15.47 8.25 8.86
CA SER A 189 16.11 7.82 10.10
C SER A 189 15.74 6.37 10.40
N VAL A 190 16.69 5.62 10.96
CA VAL A 190 16.50 4.21 11.32
C VAL A 190 16.92 4.02 12.78
N ILE A 191 16.03 3.46 13.59
CA ILE A 191 16.19 3.32 15.04
C ILE A 191 16.04 1.85 15.42
N ALA A 192 17.09 1.28 16.02
CA ALA A 192 17.04 -0.04 16.61
C ALA A 192 16.30 0.01 17.96
N VAL A 193 15.27 -0.84 18.11
CA VAL A 193 14.51 -1.02 19.34
C VAL A 193 15.11 -2.20 20.11
N ARG A 194 15.43 -1.98 21.39
CA ARG A 194 15.80 -3.06 22.31
C ARG A 194 14.53 -3.79 22.75
N GLY A 195 14.16 -4.83 22.00
CA GLY A 195 12.92 -5.58 22.17
C GLY A 195 12.63 -6.46 20.97
N ASN A 196 11.41 -6.95 20.84
CA ASN A 196 10.92 -7.72 19.70
C ASN A 196 10.12 -6.84 18.72
N PHE A 197 9.60 -7.44 17.65
CA PHE A 197 8.81 -6.71 16.65
C PHE A 197 7.50 -6.15 17.23
N ASP A 198 6.86 -6.88 18.14
CA ASP A 198 5.61 -6.44 18.77
C ASP A 198 5.84 -5.21 19.65
N ASP A 199 6.99 -5.11 20.33
CA ASP A 199 7.38 -3.92 21.09
C ASP A 199 7.52 -2.70 20.17
N ALA A 200 8.19 -2.85 19.03
CA ALA A 200 8.34 -1.78 18.05
C ALA A 200 6.97 -1.36 17.47
N GLN A 201 6.11 -2.32 17.15
CA GLN A 201 4.77 -2.05 16.62
C GLN A 201 3.86 -1.39 17.67
N ALA A 202 3.89 -1.87 18.92
CA ALA A 202 3.13 -1.30 20.02
C ALA A 202 3.59 0.12 20.35
N GLY A 203 4.91 0.37 20.33
CA GLY A 203 5.49 1.70 20.51
C GLY A 203 5.02 2.70 19.44
N VAL A 204 5.04 2.30 18.17
CA VAL A 204 4.52 3.14 17.07
C VAL A 204 3.03 3.42 17.27
N LYS A 205 2.20 2.41 17.55
CA LYS A 205 0.76 2.59 17.83
C LYS A 205 0.51 3.53 19.02
N LYS A 206 1.28 3.40 20.09
CA LYS A 206 1.19 4.26 21.27
C LYS A 206 1.52 5.71 20.91
N ALA A 207 2.52 5.94 20.07
CA ALA A 207 2.89 7.29 19.62
C ALA A 207 1.74 8.00 18.88
N PHE A 208 0.92 7.28 18.10
CA PHE A 208 -0.27 7.86 17.46
C PHE A 208 -1.38 8.23 18.43
N GLY A 209 -1.52 7.48 19.54
CA GLY A 209 -2.53 7.74 20.58
C GLY A 209 -2.07 8.72 21.66
N ASP A 210 -0.80 9.11 21.68
CA ASP A 210 -0.23 9.97 22.72
C ASP A 210 -0.35 11.45 22.34
N ALA A 211 -1.21 12.17 23.06
CA ALA A 211 -1.50 13.57 22.81
C ALA A 211 -0.28 14.50 22.95
N ASP A 212 0.68 14.16 23.82
CA ASP A 212 1.87 14.99 24.00
C ASP A 212 2.88 14.77 22.87
N ILE A 213 3.03 13.54 22.37
CA ILE A 213 3.85 13.25 21.19
C ILE A 213 3.24 13.95 19.96
N CYS A 214 1.93 13.82 19.75
CA CYS A 214 1.23 14.51 18.66
C CYS A 214 1.44 16.03 18.75
N ARG A 215 1.22 16.64 19.93
CA ARG A 215 1.41 18.09 20.12
C ARG A 215 2.85 18.54 19.86
N LYS A 216 3.85 17.74 20.27
CA LYS A 216 5.26 18.02 19.99
C LYS A 216 5.56 17.97 18.49
N ALA A 217 5.08 16.94 17.80
CA ALA A 217 5.23 16.83 16.35
C ALA A 217 4.61 18.04 15.64
N GLU A 218 3.40 18.43 16.03
CA GLU A 218 2.69 19.58 15.46
C GLU A 218 3.44 20.90 15.66
N LYS A 219 3.99 21.14 16.85
CA LYS A 219 4.83 22.31 17.14
C LYS A 219 6.10 22.36 16.27
N CYS A 220 6.63 21.20 15.89
CA CYS A 220 7.75 21.08 14.96
C CYS A 220 7.32 21.14 13.48
N GLY A 221 6.04 21.41 13.18
CA GLY A 221 5.53 21.48 11.81
C GLY A 221 5.26 20.12 11.18
N PHE A 222 5.06 19.07 11.99
CA PHE A 222 4.81 17.71 11.53
C PHE A 222 3.42 17.18 11.92
N MET A 223 2.86 16.36 11.05
CA MET A 223 1.72 15.49 11.31
C MET A 223 2.21 14.05 11.34
N LEU A 224 1.86 13.28 12.37
CA LEU A 224 2.19 11.86 12.41
C LEU A 224 1.41 11.12 11.32
N SER A 225 2.09 10.24 10.61
CA SER A 225 1.49 9.35 9.61
C SER A 225 2.18 7.98 9.66
N SER A 226 1.53 6.94 9.14
CA SER A 226 2.08 5.58 9.14
C SER A 226 2.23 5.05 7.72
N ALA A 227 3.32 4.33 7.44
CA ALA A 227 3.46 3.49 6.25
C ALA A 227 3.34 1.98 6.58
N ASN A 228 2.73 1.63 7.71
CA ASN A 228 2.35 0.25 8.00
C ASN A 228 1.10 -0.17 7.19
N SER A 229 0.80 -1.47 7.18
CA SER A 229 -0.31 -2.06 6.39
C SER A 229 -1.71 -1.55 6.78
N ILE A 230 -1.81 -0.75 7.84
CA ILE A 230 -3.04 -0.10 8.31
C ILE A 230 -3.44 1.13 7.48
N ASN A 231 -2.48 1.74 6.75
CA ASN A 231 -2.76 2.94 5.96
C ASN A 231 -3.55 2.58 4.70
N TRP A 232 -4.65 3.29 4.44
CA TRP A 232 -5.47 3.10 3.23
C TRP A 232 -4.66 3.21 1.93
N GLY A 233 -3.72 4.15 1.87
CA GLY A 233 -2.81 4.33 0.74
C GLY A 233 -1.83 3.17 0.51
N ARG A 234 -1.77 2.20 1.42
CA ARG A 234 -1.07 0.92 1.21
C ARG A 234 -1.97 -0.20 0.75
N LEU A 235 -3.19 -0.29 1.26
CA LEU A 235 -4.13 -1.36 0.87
C LEU A 235 -4.64 -1.13 -0.55
N LEU A 236 -5.02 0.11 -0.87
CA LEU A 236 -5.63 0.45 -2.16
C LEU A 236 -4.77 0.03 -3.38
N PRO A 237 -3.45 0.34 -3.45
CA PRO A 237 -2.62 -0.11 -4.57
C PRO A 237 -2.53 -1.64 -4.73
N GLN A 238 -2.73 -2.39 -3.64
CA GLN A 238 -2.69 -3.85 -3.69
C GLN A 238 -3.89 -4.45 -4.44
N ILE A 239 -5.00 -3.72 -4.53
CA ILE A 239 -6.19 -4.15 -5.29
C ILE A 239 -5.84 -4.28 -6.78
N VAL A 240 -4.95 -3.42 -7.27
CA VAL A 240 -4.62 -3.29 -8.70
C VAL A 240 -4.05 -4.59 -9.28
N TYR A 241 -3.12 -5.24 -8.58
CA TYR A 241 -2.48 -6.43 -9.14
C TYR A 241 -3.40 -7.65 -9.20
N TYR A 242 -4.51 -7.69 -8.44
CA TYR A 242 -5.53 -8.73 -8.59
C TYR A 242 -6.31 -8.56 -9.89
N PHE A 243 -6.72 -7.33 -10.20
CA PHE A 243 -7.33 -7.00 -11.50
C PHE A 243 -6.35 -7.22 -12.64
N SER A 244 -5.10 -6.74 -12.49
CA SER A 244 -4.07 -6.93 -13.50
C SER A 244 -3.84 -8.41 -13.79
N ALA A 245 -3.69 -9.23 -12.76
CA ALA A 245 -3.46 -10.65 -12.94
C ALA A 245 -4.61 -11.34 -13.69
N TRP A 246 -5.86 -11.02 -13.35
CA TRP A 246 -7.02 -11.57 -14.05
C TRP A 246 -7.06 -11.11 -15.51
N CYS A 247 -6.85 -9.81 -15.78
CA CYS A 247 -6.82 -9.25 -17.12
C CYS A 247 -5.69 -9.86 -17.97
N ASP A 248 -4.51 -10.07 -17.38
CA ASP A 248 -3.37 -10.66 -18.08
C ASP A 248 -3.63 -12.14 -18.42
N LEU A 249 -4.24 -12.91 -17.51
CA LEU A 249 -4.66 -14.28 -17.78
C LEU A 249 -5.74 -14.37 -18.85
N ALA A 250 -6.71 -13.44 -18.85
CA ALA A 250 -7.76 -13.38 -19.84
C ALA A 250 -7.21 -13.00 -21.23
N SER A 251 -6.37 -11.98 -21.31
CA SER A 251 -5.68 -11.54 -22.54
C SER A 251 -4.78 -12.63 -23.13
N ALA A 252 -4.14 -13.44 -22.27
CA ALA A 252 -3.33 -14.58 -22.69
C ALA A 252 -4.16 -15.82 -23.10
N GLY A 253 -5.49 -15.79 -22.95
CA GLY A 253 -6.36 -16.91 -23.24
C GLY A 253 -6.25 -18.08 -22.25
N VAL A 254 -5.61 -17.86 -21.10
CA VAL A 254 -5.48 -18.86 -20.02
C VAL A 254 -6.83 -19.08 -19.33
N ILE A 255 -7.64 -18.03 -19.22
CA ILE A 255 -9.01 -18.06 -18.69
C ILE A 255 -9.98 -17.40 -19.66
N LYS A 256 -11.27 -17.75 -19.56
CA LYS A 256 -12.33 -17.10 -20.34
C LYS A 256 -12.82 -15.81 -19.67
N GLN A 257 -13.47 -14.97 -20.47
CA GLN A 257 -14.22 -13.83 -19.96
C GLN A 257 -15.25 -14.23 -18.90
N GLY A 258 -15.21 -13.56 -17.74
CA GLY A 258 -16.07 -13.84 -16.59
C GLY A 258 -15.73 -15.15 -15.85
N GLU A 259 -14.67 -15.86 -16.25
CA GLU A 259 -14.24 -17.07 -15.55
C GLU A 259 -13.71 -16.72 -14.16
N LYS A 260 -14.22 -17.44 -13.16
CA LYS A 260 -13.83 -17.21 -11.77
C LYS A 260 -12.54 -17.95 -11.47
N ILE A 261 -11.56 -17.26 -10.88
CA ILE A 261 -10.28 -17.84 -10.48
C ILE A 261 -10.12 -17.88 -8.96
N ASN A 262 -9.24 -18.76 -8.48
CA ASN A 262 -8.83 -18.78 -7.08
C ASN A 262 -7.56 -17.95 -6.90
N PHE A 263 -7.48 -17.17 -5.83
CA PHE A 263 -6.22 -16.56 -5.40
C PHE A 263 -5.74 -17.23 -4.11
N CYS A 264 -4.49 -17.68 -4.10
CA CYS A 264 -3.82 -18.19 -2.91
C CYS A 264 -2.76 -17.18 -2.45
N VAL A 265 -2.88 -16.70 -1.22
CA VAL A 265 -2.09 -15.58 -0.71
C VAL A 265 -1.32 -16.01 0.55
N PRO A 266 0.02 -16.03 0.52
CA PRO A 266 0.84 -16.15 1.72
C PRO A 266 0.55 -14.99 2.68
N THR A 267 -0.14 -15.26 3.78
CA THR A 267 -0.80 -14.22 4.58
C THR A 267 -0.19 -14.11 5.98
N GLY A 268 0.24 -12.89 6.32
CA GLY A 268 0.54 -12.45 7.68
C GLY A 268 -0.53 -11.49 8.20
N ASN A 269 -0.28 -10.18 8.08
CA ASN A 269 -1.18 -9.11 8.59
C ASN A 269 -2.45 -8.86 7.74
N PHE A 270 -2.91 -9.84 6.94
CA PHE A 270 -4.14 -9.80 6.13
C PHE A 270 -4.29 -8.72 5.04
N GLY A 271 -3.44 -7.69 4.98
CA GLY A 271 -3.62 -6.58 4.03
C GLY A 271 -3.69 -6.99 2.54
N ASP A 272 -2.89 -7.99 2.15
CA ASP A 272 -2.83 -8.48 0.76
C ASP A 272 -4.12 -9.22 0.36
N ILE A 273 -4.48 -10.27 1.12
CA ILE A 273 -5.72 -11.02 0.84
C ILE A 273 -6.98 -10.17 1.04
N LEU A 274 -6.92 -9.14 1.89
CA LEU A 274 -7.99 -8.15 2.03
C LEU A 274 -8.14 -7.30 0.75
N ALA A 275 -7.05 -6.93 0.09
CA ALA A 275 -7.13 -6.26 -1.21
C ALA A 275 -7.76 -7.17 -2.29
N ALA A 276 -7.49 -8.48 -2.25
CA ALA A 276 -8.18 -9.46 -3.09
C ALA A 276 -9.70 -9.48 -2.82
N TYR A 277 -10.08 -9.44 -1.54
CA TYR A 277 -11.48 -9.35 -1.13
C TYR A 277 -12.13 -8.08 -1.68
N TYR A 278 -11.45 -6.92 -1.61
CA TYR A 278 -11.95 -5.67 -2.17
C TYR A 278 -12.13 -5.79 -3.68
N ALA A 279 -11.18 -6.39 -4.40
CA ALA A 279 -11.32 -6.65 -5.83
C ALA A 279 -12.55 -7.49 -6.16
N GLY A 280 -12.80 -8.56 -5.39
CA GLY A 280 -14.01 -9.37 -5.53
C GLY A 280 -15.29 -8.58 -5.26
N ARG A 281 -15.29 -7.71 -4.24
CA ARG A 281 -16.42 -6.81 -3.92
C ARG A 281 -16.67 -5.76 -5.02
N MET A 282 -15.64 -5.42 -5.79
CA MET A 282 -15.74 -4.51 -6.94
C MET A 282 -16.25 -5.19 -8.22
N GLY A 283 -16.40 -6.53 -8.23
CA GLY A 283 -16.89 -7.26 -9.39
C GLY A 283 -15.84 -8.13 -10.10
N LEU A 284 -14.62 -8.24 -9.57
CA LEU A 284 -13.63 -9.17 -10.11
C LEU A 284 -14.12 -10.63 -9.96
N PRO A 285 -14.09 -11.47 -11.01
CA PRO A 285 -14.50 -12.87 -10.94
C PRO A 285 -13.58 -13.73 -10.06
N ILE A 286 -13.82 -13.71 -8.76
CA ILE A 286 -13.10 -14.53 -7.78
C ILE A 286 -13.99 -15.69 -7.35
N ASN A 287 -13.45 -16.92 -7.38
CA ASN A 287 -14.11 -18.11 -6.87
C ASN A 287 -13.79 -18.33 -5.38
N ARG A 288 -12.50 -18.40 -5.03
CA ARG A 288 -12.04 -18.56 -3.64
C ARG A 288 -10.80 -17.71 -3.34
N LEU A 289 -10.75 -17.20 -2.12
CA LEU A 289 -9.56 -16.62 -1.51
C LEU A 289 -9.00 -17.63 -0.52
N ILE A 290 -7.78 -18.10 -0.78
CA ILE A 290 -7.09 -19.10 0.04
C ILE A 290 -6.02 -18.37 0.85
N CYS A 291 -6.20 -18.36 2.17
CA CYS A 291 -5.22 -17.84 3.12
C CYS A 291 -4.18 -18.93 3.41
N ALA A 292 -2.94 -18.73 2.96
CA ALA A 292 -1.83 -19.62 3.28
C ALA A 292 -1.01 -19.02 4.43
N SER A 293 -1.16 -19.56 5.64
CA SER A 293 -0.40 -19.14 6.82
C SER A 293 0.69 -20.15 7.17
N ASN A 294 1.78 -19.68 7.77
CA ASN A 294 2.76 -20.53 8.44
C ASN A 294 2.29 -20.89 9.87
N ALA A 295 3.08 -21.73 10.55
CA ALA A 295 2.83 -22.19 11.92
C ALA A 295 3.20 -21.13 12.97
#